data_AF-A0A2M8Q8F1-F1
#
_entry.id   AF-A0A2M8Q8F1-F1
#
_cell.length_a   1.000
_cell.length_b   1.000
_cell.length_c   1.000
_cell.angle_alpha   90.00
_cell.angle_beta   90.00
_cell.angle_gamma   90.00
#
_symmetry.space_group_name_H-M   'P 1'
#
loop_
_entity.id
_entity.type
_entity.pdbx_description
1 polymer ?
#
loop_
_entity_poly.entity_id
_entity_poly.type
_entity_poly.pdbx_seq_one_letter_code
_entity_poly.pdbx_strand_id
1 'polypeptide(L)'
;IPLPDGYAIPAGEALVLKPGGKHIMLIDLVKPLQPGDEFNLTVNFDNGESFELTVPVLDMQMTMPMPDAQHDHGQDHGDAKAEEDSHDHDQGDAEMKEESHSHDQGHMTQSEATMAAIQALPISAVHKLDEALHAGEAMDLNAALETVHELKEKLHAASWPDELKEAVGAIRAKAEALHAALSNNDLNAAKALAAELHDLLHQLEGH
;
A
#
# COMPACT_ATOMS: atom_id res chain seq x y z
N ILE A 1 4.93 27.37 4.85
CA ILE A 1 5.88 28.31 5.48
C ILE A 1 6.90 27.45 6.22
N PRO A 2 8.19 27.50 5.85
CA PRO A 2 9.22 26.77 6.59
C PRO A 2 9.26 27.28 8.04
N LEU A 3 9.38 26.35 8.99
CA LEU A 3 9.47 26.65 10.42
C LEU A 3 10.94 26.49 10.85
N PRO A 4 11.72 27.58 10.90
CA PRO A 4 13.14 27.52 11.26
C PRO A 4 13.38 27.12 12.73
N ASP A 5 12.37 27.28 13.60
CA ASP A 5 12.40 26.90 15.02
C ASP A 5 12.10 25.40 15.28
N GLY A 6 11.90 24.60 14.23
CA GLY A 6 11.60 23.17 14.36
C GLY A 6 10.13 22.86 14.65
N TYR A 7 9.87 21.65 15.15
CA TYR A 7 8.52 21.17 15.45
C TYR A 7 8.39 20.84 16.94
N ALA A 8 7.37 21.40 17.60
CA ALA A 8 7.01 20.98 18.95
C ALA A 8 6.44 19.56 18.93
N ILE A 9 7.01 18.67 19.74
CA ILE A 9 6.52 17.31 19.97
C ILE A 9 5.90 17.26 21.37
N PRO A 10 4.57 17.16 21.49
CA PRO A 10 3.91 17.05 22.79
C PRO A 10 4.32 15.76 23.51
N ALA A 11 4.40 15.82 24.85
CA ALA A 11 4.76 14.65 25.65
C ALA A 11 3.73 13.54 25.47
N GLY A 12 4.17 12.35 25.04
CA GLY A 12 3.31 11.21 24.77
C GLY A 12 2.68 11.18 23.38
N GLU A 13 3.00 12.15 22.50
CA GLU A 13 2.55 12.17 21.11
C GLU A 13 3.70 11.93 20.14
N ALA A 14 3.39 11.31 18.99
CA ALA A 14 4.32 11.12 17.90
C ALA A 14 4.06 12.16 16.80
N LEU A 15 5.12 12.86 16.37
CA LEU A 15 5.06 13.77 15.25
C LEU A 15 5.29 13.02 13.94
N VAL A 16 4.24 12.86 13.13
CA VAL A 16 4.35 12.21 11.82
C VAL A 16 4.81 13.21 10.77
N LEU A 17 5.91 12.89 10.08
CA LEU A 17 6.41 13.62 8.92
C LEU A 17 6.00 12.89 7.65
N LYS A 18 5.34 13.58 6.70
CA LYS A 18 4.89 12.98 5.44
C LYS A 18 4.86 13.98 4.28
N PRO A 19 5.02 13.52 3.03
CA PRO A 19 4.81 14.34 1.85
C PRO A 19 3.42 15.00 1.87
N GLY A 20 3.35 16.31 1.59
CA GLY A 20 2.11 17.10 1.66
C GLY A 20 1.66 17.53 3.06
N GLY A 21 2.38 17.09 4.11
CA GLY A 21 2.15 17.49 5.51
C GLY A 21 3.38 18.18 6.11
N LYS A 22 3.65 17.89 7.39
CA LYS A 22 4.88 18.32 8.06
C LYS A 22 6.06 17.57 7.44
N HIS A 23 7.08 18.29 7.02
CA HIS A 23 8.26 17.72 6.39
C HIS A 23 9.49 18.56 6.74
N ILE A 24 10.64 17.90 6.89
CA ILE A 24 11.92 18.56 7.06
C ILE A 24 12.47 18.81 5.66
N MET A 25 12.67 20.08 5.31
CA MET A 25 13.26 20.47 4.03
C MET A 25 14.77 20.65 4.21
N LEU A 26 15.54 19.87 3.47
CA LEU A 26 16.98 20.03 3.40
C LEU A 26 17.31 21.13 2.37
N ILE A 27 17.95 22.21 2.82
CA ILE A 27 18.36 23.34 1.99
C ILE A 27 19.89 23.33 1.91
N ASP A 28 20.46 23.75 0.77
CA ASP A 28 21.91 23.85 0.54
C ASP A 28 22.69 22.53 0.75
N LEU A 29 22.21 21.45 0.12
CA LEU A 29 22.93 20.19 0.07
C LEU A 29 24.30 20.35 -0.62
N VAL A 30 25.38 19.97 0.09
CA VAL A 30 26.77 20.05 -0.42
C VAL A 30 27.01 19.09 -1.59
N LYS A 31 26.24 18.01 -1.67
CA LYS A 31 26.31 17.00 -2.73
C LYS A 31 24.88 16.60 -3.14
N PRO A 32 24.61 16.42 -4.45
CA PRO A 32 23.32 15.90 -4.88
C PRO A 32 23.08 14.50 -4.29
N LEU A 33 21.88 14.28 -3.78
CA LEU A 33 21.42 12.98 -3.30
C LEU A 33 20.86 12.19 -4.48
N GLN A 34 21.34 10.96 -4.71
CA GLN A 34 20.81 10.09 -5.77
C GLN A 34 19.84 9.05 -5.18
N PRO A 35 18.80 8.64 -5.93
CA PRO A 35 17.94 7.55 -5.50
C PRO A 35 18.73 6.28 -5.19
N GLY A 36 18.43 5.65 -4.06
CA GLY A 36 19.16 4.49 -3.54
C GLY A 36 20.37 4.85 -2.67
N ASP A 37 20.73 6.12 -2.54
CA ASP A 37 21.70 6.56 -1.53
C ASP A 37 21.07 6.55 -0.13
N GLU A 38 21.92 6.42 0.89
CA GLU A 38 21.54 6.66 2.29
C GLU A 38 22.40 7.78 2.86
N PHE A 39 21.81 8.64 3.67
CA PHE A 39 22.55 9.66 4.41
C PHE A 39 22.15 9.67 5.89
N ASN A 40 23.12 9.93 6.76
CA ASN A 40 22.86 10.08 8.18
C ASN A 40 22.39 11.52 8.44
N LEU A 41 21.21 11.64 9.04
CA LEU A 41 20.62 12.87 9.50
C LEU A 41 20.62 12.89 11.04
N THR A 42 21.30 13.85 11.63
CA THR A 42 21.24 14.09 13.08
C THR A 42 20.15 15.12 13.38
N VAL A 43 19.19 14.75 14.22
CA VAL A 43 18.15 15.64 14.75
C VAL A 43 18.52 16.02 16.17
N ASN A 44 18.72 17.31 16.42
CA ASN A 44 18.99 17.83 17.76
C ASN A 44 17.68 18.32 18.41
N PHE A 45 17.46 17.90 19.65
CA PHE A 45 16.32 18.32 20.45
C PHE A 45 16.72 19.45 21.42
N ASP A 46 15.76 20.30 21.77
CA ASP A 46 15.96 21.40 22.74
C ASP A 46 16.40 20.89 24.13
N ASN A 47 16.04 19.65 24.49
CA ASN A 47 16.47 19.01 25.73
C ASN A 47 17.97 18.62 25.75
N GLY A 48 18.71 18.90 24.67
CA GLY A 48 20.13 18.60 24.52
C GLY A 48 20.44 17.20 23.98
N GLU A 49 19.42 16.38 23.72
CA GLU A 49 19.58 15.08 23.09
C GLU A 49 19.76 15.21 21.58
N SER A 50 20.45 14.24 20.98
CA SER A 50 20.65 14.17 19.55
C SER A 50 20.28 12.76 19.09
N PHE A 51 19.51 12.67 18.02
CA PHE A 51 19.07 11.43 17.44
C PHE A 51 19.60 11.32 16.01
N GLU A 52 20.43 10.32 15.76
CA GLU A 52 20.93 10.01 14.43
C GLU A 52 19.97 9.05 13.74
N LEU A 53 19.52 9.42 12.56
CA LEU A 53 18.67 8.62 11.70
C LEU A 53 19.35 8.43 10.35
N THR A 54 19.49 7.18 9.90
CA THR A 54 19.86 6.88 8.53
C THR A 54 18.62 7.02 7.65
N VAL A 55 18.66 7.94 6.69
CA VAL A 55 17.55 8.26 5.80
C VAL A 55 17.87 7.77 4.38
N PRO A 56 17.08 6.84 3.82
CA PRO A 56 17.23 6.43 2.43
C PRO A 56 16.64 7.50 1.49
N VAL A 57 17.33 7.74 0.37
CA VAL A 57 16.91 8.65 -0.68
C VAL A 57 16.03 7.86 -1.66
N LEU A 58 14.74 8.19 -1.68
CA LEU A 58 13.76 7.56 -2.56
C LEU A 58 13.50 8.43 -3.80
N ASP A 59 13.32 7.78 -4.95
CA ASP A 59 12.94 8.46 -6.19
C ASP A 59 11.46 8.87 -6.13
N MET A 60 11.17 10.18 -6.20
CA MET A 60 9.80 10.68 -6.15
C MET A 60 9.04 10.54 -7.49
N GLN A 61 9.65 9.99 -8.55
CA GLN A 61 9.04 9.90 -9.88
C GLN A 61 8.04 8.74 -10.03
N MET A 62 7.84 7.90 -9.01
CA MET A 62 7.06 6.66 -9.10
C MET A 62 5.64 6.69 -8.47
N THR A 63 5.12 7.84 -8.01
CA THR A 63 3.80 7.89 -7.31
C THR A 63 2.74 8.79 -7.98
N MET A 64 2.72 8.90 -9.31
CA MET A 64 1.57 9.46 -10.02
C MET A 64 1.19 8.59 -11.23
N PRO A 65 0.17 7.70 -11.12
CA PRO A 65 -0.52 7.24 -12.31
C PRO A 65 -1.28 8.44 -12.91
N MET A 66 -0.77 8.99 -14.01
CA MET A 66 -1.52 9.91 -14.85
C MET A 66 -2.56 9.10 -15.64
N PRO A 67 -3.85 9.46 -15.61
CA PRO A 67 -4.79 8.96 -16.60
C PRO A 67 -4.57 9.72 -17.92
N ASP A 68 -4.18 9.00 -18.97
CA ASP A 68 -4.06 9.55 -20.32
C ASP A 68 -5.41 10.07 -20.84
N ALA A 69 -5.50 11.38 -21.01
CA ALA A 69 -6.58 12.08 -21.70
C ALA A 69 -6.14 12.50 -23.11
N GLN A 70 -6.66 11.77 -24.11
CA GLN A 70 -7.16 12.17 -25.44
C GLN A 70 -6.40 13.19 -26.34
N HIS A 71 -6.14 12.79 -27.60
CA HIS A 71 -6.38 13.54 -28.88
C HIS A 71 -5.89 12.66 -30.07
N ASP A 72 -6.73 12.13 -30.97
CA ASP A 72 -7.49 12.71 -32.10
C ASP A 72 -6.68 12.89 -33.43
N HIS A 73 -7.37 12.55 -34.54
CA HIS A 73 -7.10 12.75 -35.98
C HIS A 73 -6.33 11.70 -36.83
N GLY A 74 -7.10 10.80 -37.46
CA GLY A 74 -7.41 10.79 -38.90
C GLY A 74 -6.36 10.37 -39.95
N GLN A 75 -6.64 9.30 -40.72
CA GLN A 75 -6.55 9.28 -42.20
C GLN A 75 -7.13 8.01 -42.85
N ASP A 76 -7.52 8.20 -44.10
CA ASP A 76 -8.49 7.54 -44.97
C ASP A 76 -7.94 6.38 -45.84
N HIS A 77 -8.88 5.70 -46.53
CA HIS A 77 -8.77 4.73 -47.64
C HIS A 77 -8.56 3.26 -47.26
N GLY A 78 -9.38 2.27 -47.62
CA GLY A 78 -10.45 2.14 -48.61
C GLY A 78 -10.27 0.80 -49.33
N ASP A 79 -11.25 -0.10 -49.32
CA ASP A 79 -11.69 -0.87 -50.50
C ASP A 79 -12.91 -1.76 -50.18
N ALA A 80 -13.71 -2.00 -51.20
CA ALA A 80 -15.07 -2.52 -51.14
C ALA A 80 -15.16 -4.05 -51.28
N LYS A 81 -16.31 -4.59 -50.85
CA LYS A 81 -17.27 -5.48 -51.58
C LYS A 81 -17.94 -6.41 -50.56
N ALA A 82 -19.20 -6.13 -50.21
CA ALA A 82 -20.43 -6.71 -50.79
C ALA A 82 -20.57 -8.20 -50.46
N GLU A 83 -21.61 -8.57 -49.71
CA GLU A 83 -22.76 -9.37 -50.19
C GLU A 83 -23.94 -9.20 -49.22
N GLU A 84 -25.15 -9.27 -49.80
CA GLU A 84 -26.46 -9.18 -49.16
C GLU A 84 -26.76 -10.40 -48.28
N ASP A 85 -27.47 -10.22 -47.16
CA ASP A 85 -28.68 -11.02 -46.90
C ASP A 85 -29.58 -10.28 -45.90
N SER A 86 -30.88 -10.33 -46.17
CA SER A 86 -31.93 -9.61 -45.48
C SER A 86 -32.65 -10.59 -44.57
N HIS A 87 -32.70 -10.37 -43.25
CA HIS A 87 -33.71 -11.03 -42.40
C HIS A 87 -34.11 -10.12 -41.23
N ASP A 88 -35.36 -9.68 -41.32
CA ASP A 88 -36.16 -8.97 -40.32
C ASP A 88 -36.70 -9.98 -39.29
N HIS A 89 -36.50 -9.73 -37.99
CA HIS A 89 -37.33 -10.28 -36.91
C HIS A 89 -37.24 -9.42 -35.64
N ASP A 90 -38.29 -8.61 -35.46
CA ASP A 90 -39.19 -8.56 -34.31
C ASP A 90 -38.63 -8.74 -32.86
N GLN A 91 -38.71 -7.62 -32.12
CA GLN A 91 -39.06 -7.42 -30.71
C GLN A 91 -38.55 -8.36 -29.61
N GLY A 92 -37.80 -7.76 -28.68
CA GLY A 92 -37.50 -8.30 -27.35
C GLY A 92 -37.13 -7.15 -26.42
N ASP A 93 -38.16 -6.50 -25.89
CA ASP A 93 -38.13 -5.45 -24.88
C ASP A 93 -37.41 -5.94 -23.60
N ALA A 94 -36.38 -5.19 -23.18
CA ALA A 94 -35.85 -5.23 -21.83
C ALA A 94 -35.25 -3.86 -21.47
N GLU A 95 -36.15 -2.87 -21.37
CA GLU A 95 -36.11 -1.87 -20.30
C GLU A 95 -35.91 -2.66 -18.99
N MET A 96 -34.96 -2.43 -18.07
CA MET A 96 -34.73 -1.35 -17.10
C MET A 96 -33.56 -1.92 -16.22
N LYS A 97 -32.60 -1.23 -15.62
CA LYS A 97 -32.42 0.16 -15.22
C LYS A 97 -30.92 0.50 -15.25
N GLU A 98 -30.61 1.55 -15.98
CA GLU A 98 -29.59 2.51 -15.60
C GLU A 98 -29.95 3.02 -14.20
N GLU A 99 -29.18 2.65 -13.17
CA GLU A 99 -29.23 3.33 -11.88
C GLU A 99 -28.01 4.24 -11.78
N SER A 100 -28.20 5.41 -12.37
CA SER A 100 -27.50 6.65 -12.06
C SER A 100 -27.46 6.88 -10.54
N HIS A 101 -26.28 6.87 -9.92
CA HIS A 101 -26.00 7.53 -8.64
C HIS A 101 -24.70 8.32 -8.84
N SER A 102 -24.80 9.61 -9.18
CA SER A 102 -24.71 10.71 -8.22
C SER A 102 -23.55 10.54 -7.23
N HIS A 103 -22.38 11.10 -7.55
CA HIS A 103 -21.36 11.38 -6.53
C HIS A 103 -21.82 12.57 -5.68
N ASP A 104 -22.82 12.28 -4.84
CA ASP A 104 -22.92 12.85 -3.51
C ASP A 104 -21.63 12.51 -2.76
N GLN A 105 -21.07 13.44 -1.98
CA GLN A 105 -19.92 13.16 -1.13
C GLN A 105 -20.37 12.23 0.00
N GLY A 106 -20.46 10.94 -0.33
CA GLY A 106 -21.06 9.90 0.48
C GLY A 106 -20.18 9.56 1.68
N HIS A 107 -20.79 9.67 2.85
CA HIS A 107 -20.29 9.13 4.10
C HIS A 107 -20.14 7.59 3.95
N MET A 108 -18.92 7.09 3.77
CA MET A 108 -18.64 5.64 3.71
C MET A 108 -19.19 4.95 4.96
N THR A 109 -19.95 3.87 4.78
CA THR A 109 -20.42 3.06 5.90
C THR A 109 -19.25 2.23 6.48
N GLN A 110 -19.38 1.83 7.75
CA GLN A 110 -18.35 1.03 8.43
C GLN A 110 -18.06 -0.30 7.72
N SER A 111 -19.05 -0.88 7.05
CA SER A 111 -18.90 -2.13 6.29
C SER A 111 -18.08 -1.93 5.01
N GLU A 112 -18.33 -0.85 4.26
CA GLU A 112 -17.54 -0.53 3.06
C GLU A 112 -16.08 -0.20 3.40
N ALA A 113 -15.85 0.55 4.49
CA ALA A 113 -14.50 0.86 4.97
C ALA A 113 -13.74 -0.41 5.41
N THR A 114 -14.44 -1.37 6.01
CA THR A 114 -13.83 -2.66 6.42
C THR A 114 -13.46 -3.51 5.21
N MET A 115 -14.35 -3.63 4.22
CA MET A 115 -14.03 -4.37 2.98
C MET A 115 -12.88 -3.72 2.20
N ALA A 116 -12.86 -2.39 2.11
CA ALA A 116 -11.75 -1.67 1.47
C ALA A 116 -10.43 -1.90 2.21
N ALA A 117 -10.46 -1.96 3.55
CA ALA A 117 -9.28 -2.26 4.36
C ALA A 117 -8.75 -3.68 4.13
N ILE A 118 -9.63 -4.68 4.07
CA ILE A 118 -9.26 -6.08 3.78
C ILE A 118 -8.63 -6.19 2.39
N GLN A 119 -9.28 -5.61 1.37
CA GLN A 119 -8.78 -5.64 -0.02
C GLN A 119 -7.46 -4.89 -0.20
N ALA A 120 -7.16 -3.91 0.65
CA ALA A 120 -5.89 -3.20 0.60
C ALA A 120 -4.72 -4.05 1.11
N LEU A 121 -4.96 -5.08 1.93
CA LEU A 121 -3.89 -5.89 2.53
C LEU A 121 -3.09 -6.65 1.45
N PRO A 122 -1.76 -6.80 1.61
CA PRO A 122 -0.91 -7.50 0.64
C PRO A 122 -0.99 -9.02 0.80
N ILE A 123 -2.19 -9.59 0.83
CA ILE A 123 -2.44 -11.01 1.15
C ILE A 123 -1.75 -11.91 0.12
N SER A 124 -1.83 -11.56 -1.17
CA SER A 124 -1.14 -12.30 -2.23
C SER A 124 0.39 -12.24 -2.11
N ALA A 125 0.95 -11.16 -1.56
CA ALA A 125 2.40 -11.07 -1.34
C ALA A 125 2.84 -11.94 -0.15
N VAL A 126 2.04 -11.98 0.91
CA VAL A 126 2.25 -12.88 2.05
C VAL A 126 2.14 -14.35 1.63
N HIS A 127 1.19 -14.68 0.75
CA HIS A 127 1.07 -16.01 0.17
C HIS A 127 2.35 -16.43 -0.56
N LYS A 128 2.88 -15.56 -1.45
CA LYS A 128 4.14 -15.83 -2.15
C LYS A 128 5.32 -15.98 -1.20
N LEU A 129 5.35 -15.20 -0.11
CA LEU A 129 6.37 -15.30 0.93
C LEU A 129 6.31 -16.67 1.63
N ASP A 130 5.12 -17.14 1.98
CA ASP A 130 4.92 -18.48 2.56
C ASP A 130 5.38 -19.59 1.60
N GLU A 131 4.99 -19.51 0.32
CA GLU A 131 5.40 -20.47 -0.70
C GLU A 131 6.92 -20.51 -0.86
N ALA A 132 7.57 -19.34 -0.92
CA ALA A 132 9.02 -19.25 -1.09
C ALA A 132 9.77 -19.78 0.15
N LEU A 133 9.26 -19.53 1.37
CA LEU A 133 9.80 -20.12 2.61
C LEU A 133 9.62 -21.65 2.63
N HIS A 134 8.52 -22.16 2.06
CA HIS A 134 8.26 -23.59 1.96
C HIS A 134 9.13 -24.29 0.91
N ALA A 135 9.35 -23.65 -0.24
CA ALA A 135 10.18 -24.15 -1.33
C ALA A 135 11.68 -24.22 -0.96
N GLY A 136 12.12 -23.43 0.03
CA GLY A 136 13.53 -23.33 0.39
C GLY A 136 14.37 -22.67 -0.70
N GLU A 137 13.73 -21.84 -1.52
CA GLU A 137 14.37 -21.11 -2.60
C GLU A 137 15.21 -19.94 -2.06
N ALA A 138 16.15 -19.45 -2.88
CA ALA A 138 16.92 -18.26 -2.53
C ALA A 138 15.97 -17.06 -2.46
N MET A 139 15.61 -16.67 -1.24
CA MET A 139 14.69 -15.57 -0.96
C MET A 139 15.44 -14.25 -0.82
N ASP A 140 14.88 -13.20 -1.40
CA ASP A 140 15.32 -11.85 -1.10
C ASP A 140 14.74 -11.44 0.27
N LEU A 141 15.59 -11.45 1.30
CA LEU A 141 15.17 -11.12 2.67
C LEU A 141 14.69 -9.67 2.79
N ASN A 142 15.22 -8.75 1.98
CA ASN A 142 14.80 -7.36 2.01
C ASN A 142 13.37 -7.22 1.51
N ALA A 143 13.06 -7.80 0.35
CA ALA A 143 11.70 -7.84 -0.20
C ALA A 143 10.71 -8.56 0.73
N ALA A 144 11.15 -9.61 1.42
CA ALA A 144 10.34 -10.29 2.44
C ALA A 144 10.02 -9.37 3.63
N LEU A 145 11.02 -8.65 4.15
CA LEU A 145 10.84 -7.70 5.23
C LEU A 145 9.93 -6.53 4.82
N GLU A 146 10.09 -6.01 3.61
CA GLU A 146 9.23 -4.95 3.06
C GLU A 146 7.78 -5.41 2.93
N THR A 147 7.55 -6.65 2.49
CA THR A 147 6.20 -7.24 2.40
C THR A 147 5.52 -7.28 3.77
N VAL A 148 6.23 -7.73 4.80
CA VAL A 148 5.69 -7.81 6.16
C VAL A 148 5.51 -6.42 6.77
N HIS A 149 6.40 -5.47 6.46
CA HIS A 149 6.27 -4.08 6.87
C HIS A 149 5.01 -3.44 6.27
N GLU A 150 4.78 -3.59 4.96
CA GLU A 150 3.60 -3.06 4.29
C GLU A 150 2.31 -3.62 4.90
N LEU A 151 2.28 -4.92 5.18
CA LEU A 151 1.14 -5.56 5.85
C LEU A 151 0.83 -4.87 7.19
N LYS A 152 1.86 -4.66 8.02
CA LYS A 152 1.70 -4.01 9.34
C LYS A 152 1.17 -2.58 9.21
N GLU A 153 1.73 -1.80 8.29
CA GLU A 153 1.32 -0.42 8.04
C GLU A 153 -0.16 -0.36 7.63
N LYS A 154 -0.60 -1.22 6.70
CA LYS A 154 -2.00 -1.24 6.25
C LYS A 154 -2.95 -1.74 7.34
N LEU A 155 -2.54 -2.75 8.12
CA LEU A 155 -3.31 -3.20 9.28
C LEU A 155 -3.48 -2.08 10.30
N HIS A 156 -2.45 -1.25 10.56
CA HIS A 156 -2.48 -0.12 11.49
C HIS A 156 -3.27 1.08 10.96
N ALA A 157 -3.21 1.35 9.66
CA ALA A 157 -3.90 2.46 9.03
C ALA A 157 -5.43 2.26 8.97
N ALA A 158 -5.88 1.01 8.92
CA ALA A 158 -7.30 0.66 8.87
C ALA A 158 -7.98 0.70 10.25
N SER A 159 -9.25 1.15 10.25
CA SER A 159 -10.13 1.08 11.41
C SER A 159 -10.99 -0.18 11.31
N TRP A 160 -10.84 -1.07 12.29
CA TRP A 160 -11.48 -2.38 12.30
C TRP A 160 -12.68 -2.41 13.26
N PRO A 161 -13.81 -3.05 12.87
CA PRO A 161 -14.94 -3.24 13.77
C PRO A 161 -14.55 -4.12 14.96
N ASP A 162 -15.22 -3.96 16.09
CA ASP A 162 -14.89 -4.67 17.34
C ASP A 162 -14.84 -6.20 17.19
N GLU A 163 -15.65 -6.76 16.29
CA GLU A 163 -15.67 -8.20 15.98
C GLU A 163 -14.36 -8.69 15.33
N LEU A 164 -13.68 -7.84 14.55
CA LEU A 164 -12.43 -8.17 13.87
C LEU A 164 -11.18 -7.71 14.61
N LYS A 165 -11.31 -6.88 15.66
CA LYS A 165 -10.15 -6.35 16.40
C LYS A 165 -9.27 -7.46 16.99
N GLU A 166 -9.87 -8.55 17.46
CA GLU A 166 -9.12 -9.69 18.01
C GLU A 166 -8.35 -10.43 16.90
N ALA A 167 -9.01 -10.75 15.79
CA ALA A 167 -8.40 -11.41 14.64
C ALA A 167 -7.25 -10.57 14.04
N VAL A 168 -7.49 -9.27 13.83
CA VAL A 168 -6.49 -8.31 13.36
C VAL A 168 -5.33 -8.17 14.36
N GLY A 169 -5.62 -8.20 15.66
CA GLY A 169 -4.60 -8.20 16.71
C GLY A 169 -3.69 -9.43 16.61
N ALA A 170 -4.26 -10.61 16.37
CA ALA A 170 -3.50 -11.84 16.15
C ALA A 170 -2.64 -11.76 14.88
N ILE A 171 -3.19 -11.25 13.77
CA ILE A 171 -2.45 -11.05 12.51
C ILE A 171 -1.27 -10.10 12.72
N ARG A 172 -1.48 -8.97 13.41
CA ARG A 172 -0.40 -8.00 13.71
C ARG A 172 0.71 -8.65 14.53
N ALA A 173 0.37 -9.37 15.60
CA ALA A 173 1.35 -10.06 16.44
C ALA A 173 2.15 -11.11 15.65
N LYS A 174 1.49 -11.85 14.76
CA LYS A 174 2.16 -12.82 13.87
C LYS A 174 3.04 -12.16 12.83
N ALA A 175 2.61 -11.05 12.23
CA ALA A 175 3.42 -10.26 11.31
C ALA A 175 4.68 -9.70 12.01
N GLU A 176 4.56 -9.24 13.25
CA GLU A 176 5.71 -8.79 14.05
C GLU A 176 6.70 -9.92 14.35
N ALA A 177 6.19 -11.08 14.75
CA ALA A 177 7.02 -12.26 14.98
C ALA A 177 7.72 -12.72 13.70
N LEU A 178 7.01 -12.74 12.57
CA LEU A 178 7.56 -13.11 11.26
C LEU A 178 8.67 -12.14 10.85
N HIS A 179 8.44 -10.83 10.99
CA HIS A 179 9.46 -9.81 10.72
C HIS A 179 10.70 -10.05 11.57
N ALA A 180 10.55 -10.30 12.88
CA ALA A 180 11.66 -10.59 13.76
C ALA A 180 12.42 -11.87 13.36
N ALA A 181 11.71 -12.94 12.96
CA ALA A 181 12.35 -14.17 12.49
C ALA A 181 13.15 -13.94 11.21
N LEU A 182 12.59 -13.21 10.24
CA LEU A 182 13.28 -12.84 9.00
C LEU A 182 14.51 -11.96 9.28
N SER A 183 14.41 -10.96 10.17
CA SER A 183 15.55 -10.10 10.54
C SER A 183 16.68 -10.87 11.22
N ASN A 184 16.37 -11.94 11.96
CA ASN A 184 17.35 -12.83 12.58
C ASN A 184 17.84 -13.93 11.64
N ASN A 185 17.39 -13.93 10.38
CA ASN A 185 17.68 -14.97 9.39
C ASN A 185 17.27 -16.38 9.86
N ASP A 186 16.27 -16.47 10.74
CA ASP A 186 15.71 -17.74 11.23
C ASP A 186 14.58 -18.21 10.31
N LEU A 187 14.97 -18.87 9.22
CA LEU A 187 14.03 -19.31 8.18
C LEU A 187 13.08 -20.41 8.66
N ASN A 188 13.49 -21.21 9.66
CA ASN A 188 12.63 -22.25 10.23
C ASN A 188 11.48 -21.63 11.04
N ALA A 189 11.78 -20.66 11.89
CA ALA A 189 10.77 -19.91 12.61
C ALA A 189 9.91 -19.08 11.64
N ALA A 190 10.54 -18.42 10.65
CA ALA A 190 9.83 -17.62 9.66
C ALA A 190 8.82 -18.46 8.86
N LYS A 191 9.18 -19.68 8.46
CA LYS A 191 8.28 -20.61 7.75
C LYS A 191 7.04 -20.96 8.56
N ALA A 192 7.20 -21.30 9.84
CA ALA A 192 6.07 -21.62 10.71
C ALA A 192 5.16 -20.39 10.90
N LEU A 193 5.76 -19.22 11.11
CA LEU A 193 5.04 -17.97 11.31
C LEU A 193 4.33 -17.47 10.05
N ALA A 194 4.92 -17.68 8.86
CA ALA A 194 4.30 -17.34 7.58
C ALA A 194 3.06 -18.19 7.31
N ALA A 195 3.12 -19.49 7.59
CA ALA A 195 1.96 -20.38 7.45
C ALA A 195 0.81 -19.96 8.37
N GLU A 196 1.10 -19.66 9.64
CA GLU A 196 0.09 -19.17 10.59
C GLU A 196 -0.48 -17.81 10.17
N LEU A 197 0.36 -16.89 9.69
CA LEU A 197 -0.07 -15.58 9.22
C LEU A 197 -0.96 -15.69 7.98
N HIS A 198 -0.63 -16.57 7.05
CA HIS A 198 -1.40 -16.85 5.84
C HIS A 198 -2.82 -17.37 6.18
N ASP A 199 -2.92 -18.31 7.11
CA ASP A 199 -4.22 -18.87 7.54
C ASP A 199 -5.12 -17.78 8.17
N LEU A 200 -4.55 -16.94 9.03
CA LEU A 200 -5.27 -15.83 9.65
C LEU A 200 -5.72 -14.76 8.65
N LEU A 201 -4.91 -14.49 7.61
CA LEU A 201 -5.29 -13.55 6.56
C LEU A 201 -6.45 -14.08 5.71
N HIS A 202 -6.46 -15.37 5.37
CA HIS A 202 -7.59 -15.99 4.69
C HIS A 202 -8.85 -16.03 5.54
N GLN A 203 -8.71 -16.22 6.85
CA GLN A 203 -9.83 -16.09 7.78
C GLN A 203 -10.41 -14.67 7.75
N LEU A 204 -9.55 -13.64 7.71
CA LEU A 204 -9.97 -12.24 7.64
C LEU A 204 -10.65 -11.90 6.30
N GLU A 205 -10.21 -12.44 5.17
CA GLU A 205 -10.89 -12.25 3.86
C GLU A 205 -12.28 -12.87 3.79
N GLY A 206 -12.56 -13.87 4.61
CA GLY A 206 -13.86 -14.54 4.65
C GLY A 206 -14.96 -13.77 5.38
N HIS A 207 -14.65 -12.63 6.01
CA HIS A 207 -15.56 -11.80 6.79
C HIS A 207 -16.08 -10.59 6.00
#